data_AF-A0A9X2FBM2-F1
#
_entry.id   AF-A0A9X2FBM2-F1
#
_cell.length_a   1.000
_cell.length_b   1.000
_cell.length_c   1.000
_cell.angle_alpha   90.00
_cell.angle_beta   90.00
_cell.angle_gamma   90.00
#
_symmetry.space_group_name_H-M   'P 1'
#
loop_
_entity.id
_entity.type
_entity.pdbx_description
1 polymer ?
#
loop_
_entity_poly.entity_id
_entity_poly.type
_entity_poly.pdbx_seq_one_letter_code
_entity_poly.pdbx_strand_id
1 'polypeptide(L)' 'MPRKQEPPTPITDALRDAINSSPLSFAALERETGVLRQVLMKFARGEAGMRLDSADKLAVYFGLEFCPRKDR' A
#
# COMPACT_ATOMS: atom_id res chain seq x y z
N MET A 1 6.64 -2.76 -18.84
CA MET A 1 5.62 -2.07 -19.66
C MET A 1 5.16 -0.86 -18.87
N PRO A 2 5.40 0.39 -19.30
CA PRO A 2 4.80 1.53 -18.61
C PRO A 2 3.30 1.46 -18.87
N ARG A 3 2.49 1.42 -17.81
CA ARG A 3 1.03 1.43 -17.96
C ARG A 3 0.62 2.78 -18.55
N LYS A 4 -0.04 2.73 -19.70
CA LYS A 4 -0.80 3.82 -20.32
C LYS A 4 -1.58 4.52 -19.21
N GLN A 5 -1.33 5.81 -18.98
CA GLN A 5 -1.76 6.61 -17.82
C GLN A 5 -3.16 6.20 -17.30
N GLU A 6 -3.19 5.25 -16.36
CA GLU A 6 -4.40 4.86 -15.66
C GLU A 6 -4.73 5.99 -14.67
N PRO A 7 -6.01 6.32 -14.46
CA PRO A 7 -6.38 7.32 -13.48
C PRO A 7 -5.81 6.92 -12.10
N PRO A 8 -5.33 7.88 -11.30
CA PRO A 8 -4.70 7.59 -10.02
C PRO A 8 -5.65 6.78 -9.14
N THR A 9 -5.12 5.69 -8.57
CA THR A 9 -5.83 4.79 -7.67
C THR A 9 -5.52 5.20 -6.23
N PRO A 10 -6.38 6.02 -5.58
CA PRO A 10 -5.99 6.80 -4.41
C PRO A 10 -5.58 5.95 -3.20
N ILE A 11 -6.16 4.75 -3.04
CA ILE A 11 -5.78 3.80 -1.98
C ILE A 11 -4.51 3.04 -2.37
N THR A 12 -4.47 2.48 -3.59
CA THR A 12 -3.40 1.58 -4.01
C THR A 12 -2.07 2.31 -4.15
N ASP A 13 -2.08 3.49 -4.76
CA ASP A 13 -0.85 4.27 -4.99
C ASP A 13 -0.29 4.79 -3.66
N ALA A 14 -1.15 5.36 -2.80
CA ALA A 14 -0.72 5.83 -1.48
C ALA A 14 -0.11 4.71 -0.62
N LEU A 15 -0.71 3.51 -0.61
CA LEU A 15 -0.16 2.37 0.12
C LEU A 15 1.14 1.87 -0.50
N ARG A 16 1.26 1.80 -1.83
CA ARG A 16 2.52 1.39 -2.48
C ARG A 16 3.63 2.39 -2.18
N ASP A 17 3.34 3.67 -2.23
CA ASP A 17 4.31 4.73 -1.96
C ASP A 17 4.77 4.67 -0.49
N ALA A 18 3.84 4.48 0.46
CA ALA A 18 4.18 4.33 1.88
C ALA A 18 5.07 3.10 2.13
N ILE A 19 4.74 1.95 1.52
CA ILE A 19 5.54 0.73 1.64
C ILE A 19 6.94 0.91 1.02
N ASN A 20 7.03 1.50 -0.17
CA ASN A 20 8.30 1.68 -0.89
C ASN A 20 9.19 2.77 -0.29
N SER A 21 8.59 3.77 0.36
CA SER A 21 9.32 4.83 1.06
C SER A 21 9.73 4.45 2.48
N SER A 22 9.23 3.31 2.99
CA SER A 22 9.60 2.82 4.31
C SER A 22 11.09 2.45 4.36
N PRO A 23 11.84 2.88 5.39
CA PRO A 23 13.22 2.45 5.58
C PRO A 23 13.31 0.99 6.06
N LEU A 24 12.19 0.38 6.44
CA LEU A 24 12.15 -0.97 6.95
C LEU A 24 12.16 -2.00 5.82
N SER A 25 12.87 -3.11 6.05
CA SER A 25 12.73 -4.28 5.18
C SER A 25 11.30 -4.85 5.23
N PHE A 26 10.86 -5.52 4.16
CA PHE A 26 9.54 -6.19 4.16
C PHE A 26 9.37 -7.20 5.30
N ALA A 27 10.45 -7.83 5.77
CA ALA A 27 10.39 -8.75 6.91
C ALA A 27 10.19 -8.02 8.25
N ALA A 28 10.69 -6.78 8.36
CA ALA A 28 10.40 -5.94 9.53
C ALA A 28 8.95 -5.44 9.47
N LEU A 29 8.49 -4.95 8.31
CA LEU A 29 7.09 -4.55 8.11
C LEU A 29 6.11 -5.69 8.42
N GLU A 30 6.42 -6.93 8.04
CA GLU A 30 5.60 -8.10 8.40
C GLU A 30 5.48 -8.28 9.92
N ARG A 31 6.55 -8.06 10.69
CA ARG A 31 6.51 -8.15 12.16
C ARG A 31 5.70 -7.03 12.78
N GLU A 32 5.86 -5.82 12.26
CA GLU A 32 5.19 -4.61 12.77
C GLU A 32 3.69 -4.59 12.45
N THR A 33 3.32 -5.07 11.26
CA THR A 33 1.95 -4.92 10.72
C THR A 33 1.16 -6.22 10.71
N GLY A 34 1.83 -7.37 10.81
CA GLY A 34 1.23 -8.68 10.62
C GLY A 34 0.80 -8.98 9.17
N VAL A 35 1.20 -8.14 8.20
CA VAL A 35 0.94 -8.38 6.78
C VAL A 35 2.10 -9.18 6.19
N LEU A 36 1.78 -10.33 5.59
CA LEU A 36 2.79 -11.27 5.10
C LEU A 36 3.77 -10.60 4.13
N ARG A 37 5.08 -10.86 4.31
CA ARG A 37 6.13 -10.29 3.46
C ARG A 37 5.90 -10.56 1.98
N GLN A 38 5.45 -11.76 1.63
CA GLN A 38 5.17 -12.13 0.24
C GLN A 38 4.06 -11.27 -0.38
N VAL A 39 3.05 -10.92 0.41
CA VAL A 39 1.96 -10.03 -0.02
C VAL A 39 2.50 -8.61 -0.20
N LEU A 40 3.27 -8.09 0.77
CA LEU A 40 3.91 -6.77 0.67
C LEU A 40 4.78 -6.67 -0.59
N MET A 41 5.62 -7.66 -0.86
CA MET A 41 6.52 -7.67 -2.01
C MET A 41 5.76 -7.65 -3.35
N LYS A 42 4.75 -8.53 -3.51
CA LYS A 42 3.95 -8.57 -4.76
C LYS A 42 3.14 -7.30 -4.95
N PHE A 43 2.57 -6.77 -3.87
CA PHE A 43 1.76 -5.55 -3.91
C PHE A 43 2.61 -4.32 -4.26
N ALA A 44 3.78 -4.16 -3.63
CA ALA A 44 4.73 -3.07 -3.88
C ALA A 44 5.21 -3.04 -5.34
N ARG A 45 5.39 -4.21 -5.96
CA ARG A 45 5.77 -4.35 -7.38
C ARG A 45 4.60 -4.23 -8.36
N GLY A 46 3.37 -4.16 -7.87
CA GLY A 46 2.17 -4.12 -8.69
C GLY A 46 1.81 -5.45 -9.38
N GLU A 47 2.34 -6.57 -8.87
CA GLU A 47 2.09 -7.93 -9.37
C GLU A 47 0.77 -8.51 -8.84
N ALA A 48 0.31 -8.06 -7.68
CA ALA A 48 -0.94 -8.51 -7.07
C ALA A 48 -1.68 -7.36 -6.36
N GLY A 49 -2.99 -7.50 -6.26
CA GLY A 49 -3.81 -6.71 -5.34
C GLY A 49 -3.62 -7.17 -3.89
N MET A 50 -4.15 -6.39 -2.95
CA MET A 50 -4.16 -6.70 -1.52
C MET A 50 -5.60 -6.68 -1.01
N ARG A 51 -5.88 -7.52 -0.01
CA ARG A 51 -7.17 -7.54 0.68
C ARG A 51 -7.31 -6.30 1.57
N LEU A 52 -8.55 -5.82 1.75
CA LEU A 52 -8.83 -4.60 2.51
C LEU A 52 -8.38 -4.69 3.97
N ASP A 53 -8.54 -5.84 4.62
CA ASP A 53 -8.07 -6.06 6.00
C ASP A 53 -6.55 -5.87 6.16
N SER A 54 -5.77 -6.24 5.14
CA SER A 54 -4.32 -6.02 5.12
C SER A 54 -3.98 -4.56 4.79
N ALA A 55 -4.77 -3.94 3.90
CA ALA A 55 -4.63 -2.52 3.58
C ALA A 55 -4.91 -1.64 4.82
N ASP A 56 -5.93 -1.96 5.61
CA ASP A 56 -6.27 -1.23 6.84
C ASP A 56 -5.14 -1.31 7.87
N LYS A 57 -4.53 -2.49 8.07
CA LYS A 57 -3.37 -2.64 8.97
C LYS A 57 -2.21 -1.73 8.56
N LEU A 58 -1.94 -1.63 7.26
CA LEU A 58 -0.90 -0.76 6.74
C LEU A 58 -1.29 0.71 6.86
N ALA A 59 -2.55 1.06 6.57
CA ALA A 59 -3.04 2.42 6.72
C ALA A 59 -2.91 2.91 8.17
N VAL A 60 -3.30 2.08 9.15
CA VAL A 60 -3.12 2.37 10.58
C VAL A 60 -1.64 2.52 10.93
N TYR A 61 -0.80 1.60 10.46
CA TYR A 61 0.64 1.63 10.76
C TYR A 61 1.34 2.87 10.18
N PHE A 62 1.01 3.26 8.95
CA PHE A 62 1.60 4.41 8.26
C PHE A 62 0.88 5.73 8.55
N GLY A 63 -0.19 5.73 9.35
CA GLY A 63 -0.97 6.94 9.64
C GLY A 63 -1.68 7.52 8.40
N LEU A 64 -2.15 6.66 7.50
CA LEU A 64 -2.88 7.06 6.30
C LEU A 64 -4.38 7.13 6.57
N GLU A 65 -5.03 8.13 5.97
CA GLU A 65 -6.48 8.33 6.04
C GLU A 65 -7.08 8.50 4.64
N PHE A 66 -8.30 8.02 4.46
CA PHE A 66 -9.05 8.19 3.22
C PHE A 66 -10.14 9.25 3.40
N CYS A 67 -10.03 10.35 2.66
CA CYS A 67 -10.93 11.50 2.77
C CYS A 67 -11.78 11.68 1.51
N PRO A 68 -13.05 12.13 1.65
CA PRO A 68 -13.83 12.60 0.51
C PRO A 68 -13.09 13.71 -0.23
N ARG A 69 -13.23 13.74 -1.57
CA ARG A 69 -12.73 14.87 -2.35
C ARG A 69 -13.52 16.13 -1.97
N LYS A 70 -12.82 17.22 -1.70
CA LYS A 70 -13.43 18.50 -1.29
C LYS A 70 -14.25 19.16 -2.41
N ASP A 71 -13.98 18.79 -3.67
CA ASP A 71 -14.50 19.48 -4.85
C ASP A 71 -15.50 18.62 -5.66
N ARG A 72 -16.16 17.63 -5.04
CA ARG A 72 -17.16 16.78 -5.71
C ARG A 72 -18.43 16.63 -4.88
#